data_AF-A0A536NZV2-F1
#
_entry.id   AF-A0A536NZV2-F1
#
_cell.length_a   1.000
_cell.length_b   1.000
_cell.length_c   1.000
_cell.angle_alpha   90.00
_cell.angle_beta   90.00
_cell.angle_gamma   90.00
#
_symmetry.space_group_name_H-M   'P 1'
#
loop_
_entity.id
_entity.type
_entity.pdbx_description
1 polymer ?
#
loop_
_entity_poly.entity_id
_entity_poly.type
_entity_poly.pdbx_seq_one_letter_code
_entity_poly.pdbx_strand_id
1 'polypeptide(L)'
;GMSPRQVIVMVGASAGLLALVGGLVAMPVGLSLHHVLNDVISNSAGNETPPVAYAVFNGYELVLIPLLGVGVAIAAALIPGRWAARTNVVEVLHAE
;
A
#
# COMPACT_ATOMS: atom_id res chain seq x y z
N GLY A 1 22.63 4.83 -20.99
CA GLY A 1 21.68 5.77 -20.39
C GLY A 1 20.29 5.18 -20.44
N MET A 2 19.56 5.17 -19.33
CA MET A 2 18.14 4.79 -19.32
C MET A 2 17.34 5.83 -20.10
N SER A 3 16.42 5.36 -20.94
CA SER A 3 15.41 6.22 -21.55
C SER A 3 14.45 6.77 -20.49
N PRO A 4 13.83 7.94 -20.71
CA PRO A 4 12.83 8.50 -19.79
C PRO A 4 11.71 7.53 -19.42
N ARG A 5 11.31 6.67 -20.36
CA ARG A 5 10.30 5.62 -20.12
C ARG A 5 10.79 4.55 -19.14
N GLN A 6 12.07 4.15 -19.22
CA GLN A 6 12.66 3.19 -18.30
C GLN A 6 12.70 3.72 -16.86
N VAL A 7 13.00 5.02 -16.67
CA VAL A 7 12.99 5.66 -15.34
C VAL A 7 11.58 5.63 -14.73
N ILE A 8 10.56 6.04 -15.50
CA ILE A 8 9.17 6.05 -15.01
C ILE A 8 8.70 4.63 -14.64
N VAL A 9 8.99 3.65 -15.49
CA VAL A 9 8.63 2.24 -15.24
C VAL A 9 9.34 1.72 -13.98
N MET A 10 10.63 2.02 -13.82
CA MET A 10 11.39 1.61 -12.64
C MET A 10 10.79 2.19 -11.36
N VAL A 11 10.52 3.51 -11.34
CA VAL A 11 9.95 4.18 -10.17
C VAL A 11 8.56 3.63 -9.84
N GLY A 12 7.71 3.44 -10.84
CA GLY A 12 6.38 2.85 -10.66
C GLY A 12 6.45 1.41 -10.16
N ALA A 13 7.34 0.58 -10.72
CA ALA A 13 7.51 -0.81 -10.29
C ALA A 13 8.02 -0.91 -8.85
N SER A 14 8.99 -0.07 -8.45
CA SER A 14 9.48 -0.01 -7.08
C SER A 14 8.40 0.40 -6.09
N ALA A 15 7.61 1.43 -6.41
CA ALA A 15 6.49 1.86 -5.58
C ALA A 15 5.42 0.77 -5.47
N GLY A 16 5.09 0.12 -6.59
CA GLY A 16 4.14 -0.99 -6.62
C GLY A 16 4.59 -2.18 -5.79
N LEU A 17 5.88 -2.55 -5.86
CA LEU A 17 6.44 -3.64 -5.06
C LEU A 17 6.39 -3.33 -3.55
N LEU A 18 6.78 -2.13 -3.15
CA LEU A 18 6.71 -1.70 -1.75
C LEU A 18 5.27 -1.70 -1.23
N ALA A 19 4.34 -1.17 -2.04
CA ALA A 19 2.92 -1.17 -1.69
C ALA A 19 2.34 -2.58 -1.62
N LEU A 20 2.79 -3.50 -2.46
CA LEU A 20 2.36 -4.90 -2.44
C LEU A 20 2.79 -5.59 -1.15
N VAL A 21 4.08 -5.47 -0.79
CA VAL A 21 4.60 -6.01 0.46
C VAL A 21 3.91 -5.37 1.66
N GLY A 22 3.77 -4.04 1.63
CA GLY A 22 3.05 -3.29 2.67
C GLY A 22 1.60 -3.75 2.81
N GLY A 23 0.88 -3.93 1.70
CA GLY A 23 -0.51 -4.39 1.70
C GLY A 23 -0.67 -5.83 2.21
N LEU A 24 0.24 -6.73 1.82
CA LEU A 24 0.24 -8.11 2.31
C LEU A 24 0.48 -8.22 3.82
N VAL A 25 1.19 -7.27 4.42
CA VAL A 25 1.40 -7.20 5.88
C VAL A 25 0.29 -6.41 6.57
N ALA A 26 -0.09 -5.27 6.01
CA ALA A 26 -1.08 -4.38 6.60
C ALA A 26 -2.47 -5.02 6.68
N MET A 27 -2.87 -5.83 5.70
CA MET A 27 -4.18 -6.51 5.71
C MET A 27 -4.33 -7.49 6.89
N PRO A 28 -3.46 -8.50 7.09
CA PRO A 28 -3.59 -9.41 8.22
C PRO A 28 -3.41 -8.70 9.57
N VAL A 29 -2.52 -7.70 9.64
CA VAL A 29 -2.33 -6.89 10.87
C VAL A 29 -3.57 -6.05 11.18
N GLY A 30 -4.19 -5.43 10.18
CA GLY A 30 -5.41 -4.64 10.35
C GLY A 30 -6.60 -5.50 10.78
N LEU A 31 -6.75 -6.69 10.18
CA LEU A 31 -7.79 -7.65 10.58
C LEU A 31 -7.61 -8.15 12.01
N SER A 32 -6.39 -8.53 12.39
CA SER A 32 -6.11 -9.01 13.75
C SER A 32 -6.35 -7.90 14.77
N LEU A 33 -5.94 -6.67 14.47
CA LEU A 33 -6.21 -5.52 15.32
C LEU A 33 -7.71 -5.24 15.45
N HIS A 34 -8.46 -5.31 14.35
CA HIS A 34 -9.93 -5.19 14.37
C HIS A 34 -10.56 -6.25 15.29
N HIS A 35 -10.13 -7.51 15.21
CA HIS A 35 -10.64 -8.56 16.08
C HIS A 35 -10.36 -8.28 17.56
N VAL A 36 -9.10 -7.96 17.89
CA VAL A 36 -8.69 -7.64 19.26
C VAL A 36 -9.47 -6.46 19.82
N LEU A 37 -9.69 -5.41 19.01
CA LEU A 37 -10.46 -4.24 19.44
C LEU A 37 -11.92 -4.59 19.74
N ASN A 38 -12.57 -5.41 18.90
CA ASN A 38 -13.94 -5.86 19.18
C ASN A 38 -14.02 -6.72 20.45
N ASP A 39 -13.00 -7.53 20.72
CA ASP A 39 -12.92 -8.32 21.96
C ASP A 39 -12.78 -7.42 23.17
N VAL A 40 -11.89 -6.44 23.12
CA VAL A 40 -11.72 -5.48 24.20
C VAL A 40 -13.03 -4.73 24.46
N ILE A 41 -13.72 -4.27 23.42
CA ILE A 41 -14.99 -3.54 23.54
C ILE A 41 -16.09 -4.41 24.15
N SER A 42 -16.29 -5.62 23.63
CA SER A 42 -17.35 -6.52 24.09
C SER A 42 -17.12 -6.97 25.53
N ASN A 43 -15.89 -7.40 25.85
CA ASN A 43 -15.51 -7.83 27.19
C ASN A 43 -15.62 -6.70 28.21
N SER A 44 -15.32 -5.45 27.82
CA SER A 44 -15.50 -4.28 28.69
C SER A 44 -16.97 -4.02 29.03
N ALA A 45 -17.89 -4.44 28.16
CA ALA A 45 -19.33 -4.39 28.39
C ALA A 45 -19.88 -5.66 29.08
N GLY A 46 -19.01 -6.60 29.46
CA GLY A 46 -19.39 -7.88 30.07
C GLY A 46 -20.02 -8.89 29.10
N ASN A 47 -19.83 -8.69 27.79
CA ASN A 47 -20.40 -9.52 26.74
C ASN A 47 -19.31 -10.27 25.96
N GLU A 48 -19.66 -11.41 25.38
CA GLU A 48 -18.83 -12.06 24.36
C GLU A 48 -19.03 -11.40 22.99
N THR A 49 -17.96 -11.33 22.20
CA THR A 49 -18.02 -10.75 20.86
C THR A 49 -18.81 -11.65 19.90
N PRO A 50 -19.89 -11.17 19.27
CA PRO A 50 -20.67 -11.98 18.34
C PRO A 50 -19.87 -12.22 17.04
N PRO A 51 -19.94 -13.42 16.42
CA PRO A 51 -19.14 -13.76 15.23
C PRO A 51 -19.32 -12.80 14.04
N VAL A 52 -20.49 -12.18 13.92
CA VAL A 52 -20.80 -11.20 12.88
C VAL A 52 -19.93 -9.93 12.97
N ALA A 53 -19.41 -9.60 14.15
CA ALA A 53 -18.55 -8.43 14.35
C ALA A 53 -17.18 -8.56 13.65
N TYR A 54 -16.74 -9.79 13.36
CA TYR A 54 -15.50 -10.06 12.64
C TYR A 54 -15.68 -10.17 11.13
N ALA A 55 -16.90 -10.47 10.66
CA ALA A 55 -17.21 -10.69 9.25
C ALA A 55 -17.43 -9.36 8.48
N VAL A 56 -16.50 -8.40 8.65
CA VAL A 56 -16.61 -7.07 8.05
C VAL A 56 -16.23 -7.06 6.57
N PHE A 57 -15.24 -7.87 6.20
CA PHE A 57 -14.77 -7.99 4.83
C PHE A 57 -15.09 -9.37 4.27
N ASN A 58 -15.60 -9.39 3.04
CA ASN A 58 -15.71 -10.61 2.27
C ASN A 58 -14.34 -11.03 1.72
N GLY A 59 -14.18 -12.31 1.38
CA GLY A 59 -12.89 -12.82 0.89
C GLY A 59 -12.31 -12.09 -0.33
N TYR A 60 -13.18 -11.52 -1.19
CA TYR A 60 -12.74 -10.71 -2.33
C TYR A 60 -12.20 -9.33 -1.93
N GLU A 61 -12.80 -8.67 -0.93
CA GLU A 61 -12.33 -7.37 -0.41
C GLU A 61 -10.95 -7.48 0.19
N LEU A 62 -10.67 -8.60 0.88
CA LEU A 62 -9.36 -8.86 1.48
C LEU A 62 -8.21 -8.85 0.47
N VAL A 63 -8.50 -9.20 -0.79
CA VAL A 63 -7.52 -9.19 -1.88
C VAL A 63 -7.60 -7.90 -2.67
N LEU A 64 -8.80 -7.38 -2.90
CA LEU A 64 -8.99 -6.20 -3.74
C LEU A 64 -8.46 -4.92 -3.09
N ILE A 65 -8.67 -4.74 -1.78
CA ILE A 65 -8.21 -3.55 -1.05
C ILE A 65 -6.68 -3.35 -1.17
N PRO A 66 -5.81 -4.34 -0.85
CA PRO A 66 -4.37 -4.16 -0.99
C PRO A 66 -3.96 -3.96 -2.46
N LEU A 67 -4.63 -4.59 -3.43
CA LEU A 67 -4.36 -4.36 -4.87
C LEU A 67 -4.71 -2.94 -5.30
N LEU A 68 -5.81 -2.38 -4.81
CA LEU A 68 -6.13 -0.97 -5.04
C LEU A 68 -5.07 -0.06 -4.42
N GLY A 69 -4.58 -0.38 -3.22
CA GLY A 69 -3.45 0.32 -2.60
C GLY A 69 -2.18 0.32 -3.47
N VAL A 70 -1.86 -0.81 -4.12
CA VAL A 70 -0.78 -0.90 -5.10
C VAL A 70 -1.03 0.02 -6.29
N GLY A 71 -2.24 0.01 -6.84
CA GLY A 71 -2.63 0.90 -7.94
C GLY A 71 -2.47 2.38 -7.58
N VAL A 72 -2.88 2.76 -6.38
CA VAL A 72 -2.71 4.12 -5.83
C VAL A 72 -1.23 4.49 -5.69
N ALA A 73 -0.40 3.59 -5.16
CA ALA A 73 1.02 3.83 -4.99
C ALA A 73 1.74 4.03 -6.34
N ILE A 74 1.41 3.21 -7.34
CA ILE A 74 1.93 3.36 -8.70
C ILE A 74 1.52 4.71 -9.28
N ALA A 75 0.23 5.07 -9.18
CA ALA A 75 -0.30 6.33 -9.68
C ALA A 75 0.39 7.54 -9.02
N ALA A 76 0.59 7.50 -7.70
CA ALA A 76 1.31 8.54 -6.96
C ALA A 76 2.77 8.65 -7.41
N ALA A 77 3.44 7.51 -7.65
CA ALA A 77 4.84 7.45 -8.07
C ALA A 77 5.10 7.99 -9.49
N LEU A 78 4.07 8.11 -10.33
CA LEU A 78 4.20 8.72 -11.66
C LEU A 78 4.60 10.19 -11.59
N ILE A 79 4.23 10.90 -10.52
CA ILE A 79 4.58 12.31 -10.32
C ILE A 79 6.11 12.48 -10.22
N PRO A 80 6.79 11.89 -9.21
CA PRO A 80 8.25 11.97 -9.12
C PRO A 80 8.96 11.23 -10.25
N GLY A 81 8.40 10.13 -10.75
CA GLY A 81 8.96 9.40 -11.90
C GLY A 81 9.07 10.26 -13.16
N ARG A 82 8.08 11.13 -13.42
CA ARG A 82 8.12 12.08 -14.54
C ARG A 82 9.11 13.21 -14.32
N TRP A 83 9.28 13.69 -13.08
CA TRP A 83 10.29 14.70 -12.76
C TRP A 83 11.69 14.15 -12.98
N ALA A 84 11.99 12.98 -12.40
CA ALA A 84 13.29 12.31 -12.54
C ALA A 84 13.63 12.03 -14.01
N ALA A 85 12.65 11.62 -14.81
CA ALA A 85 12.84 11.36 -16.24
C ALA A 85 13.11 12.62 -17.08
N ARG A 86 12.84 13.82 -16.56
CA ARG A 86 13.08 15.11 -17.24
C ARG A 86 14.33 15.83 -16.73
N THR A 87 14.90 15.42 -15.60
CA THR A 87 16.11 16.05 -15.04
C THR A 87 17.29 15.84 -15.97
N ASN A 88 18.04 16.91 -16.23
CA ASN A 88 19.18 16.88 -17.13
C ASN A 88 20.37 16.17 -16.47
N VAL A 89 20.99 15.21 -17.16
CA VAL A 89 22.07 14.38 -16.58
C VAL A 89 23.27 15.22 -16.15
N VAL A 90 23.54 16.31 -16.89
CA VAL A 90 24.63 17.26 -16.59
C VAL A 90 24.39 17.99 -15.26
N GLU A 91 23.13 18.30 -14.94
CA GLU A 91 22.75 19.01 -13.73
C GLU A 91 22.83 18.10 -12.50
N VAL A 92 22.49 16.80 -12.65
CA VAL A 92 22.66 15.81 -11.59
C VAL A 92 24.14 15.61 -11.22
N LEU A 93 25.02 15.54 -12.22
CA LEU A 93 26.46 15.36 -12.02
C LEU A 93 27.15 16.59 -11.42
N HIS A 94 26.53 17.78 -11.49
CA HIS A 94 27.02 18.99 -10.82
C HIS A 94 26.46 19.17 -9.41
N ALA A 95 25.45 18.39 -9.02
CA ALA A 95 24.84 18.43 -7.71
C ALA A 95 25.46 17.42 -6.72
N GLU A 96 26.45 16.64 -7.15
CA GLU A 96 27.24 15.69 -6.36
C GLU A 96 28.58 16.33 -5.95
#